data_AF-A0A2W5ZV57-F1
#
_entry.id   AF-A0A2W5ZV57-F1
#
_cell.length_a   1.000
_cell.length_b   1.000
_cell.length_c   1.000
_cell.angle_alpha   90.00
_cell.angle_beta   90.00
_cell.angle_gamma   90.00
#
_symmetry.space_group_name_H-M   'P 1'
#
loop_
_entity.id
_entity.type
_entity.pdbx_description
1 polymer ?
#
loop_
_entity_poly.entity_id
_entity_poly.type
_entity_poly.pdbx_seq_one_letter_code
_entity_poly.pdbx_strand_id
1 'polypeptide(L)'
;LSGRTLSLDEAADKPGVSKSTASGAYRDLGEKGFLVKTSDGNFIRGHATTWRLTFRNAGKGQLPTDEWKGRIKPPGAPKKRKPWGGSKAKARELIRQVAAEKTLSGTENEPVA
;
A
#
# COMPACT_ATOMS: atom_id res chain seq x y z
N LEU A 1 -5.46 -8.22 -33.04
CA LEU A 1 -4.61 -7.54 -32.02
C LEU A 1 -5.30 -7.69 -30.67
N SER A 2 -4.81 -8.63 -29.84
CA SER A 2 -5.37 -8.85 -28.50
C SER A 2 -5.06 -7.64 -27.62
N GLY A 3 -6.07 -7.16 -26.91
CA GLY A 3 -5.96 -6.05 -25.98
C GLY A 3 -4.98 -6.35 -24.86
N ARG A 4 -3.92 -5.55 -24.71
CA ARG A 4 -2.81 -5.89 -23.82
C ARG A 4 -3.03 -5.35 -22.42
N THR A 5 -3.78 -6.12 -21.63
CA THR A 5 -3.78 -6.02 -20.16
C THR A 5 -2.58 -6.78 -19.61
N LEU A 6 -1.95 -6.27 -18.55
CA LEU A 6 -0.79 -6.89 -17.92
C LEU A 6 -1.04 -7.08 -16.42
N SER A 7 -0.68 -8.25 -15.93
CA SER A 7 -0.65 -8.55 -14.50
C SER A 7 0.66 -8.08 -13.86
N LEU A 8 0.66 -7.90 -12.54
CA LEU A 8 1.87 -7.53 -11.79
C LEU A 8 2.97 -8.62 -11.88
N ASP A 9 2.56 -9.88 -12.01
CA ASP A 9 3.47 -11.02 -12.09
C ASP A 9 4.27 -10.98 -13.40
N GLU A 10 3.57 -10.83 -14.53
CA GLU A 10 4.20 -10.65 -15.84
C GLU A 10 5.08 -9.40 -15.91
N ALA A 11 4.72 -8.35 -15.15
CA ALA A 11 5.48 -7.11 -15.09
C ALA A 11 6.77 -7.24 -14.28
N ALA A 12 6.85 -8.21 -13.37
CA ALA A 12 8.05 -8.53 -12.61
C ALA A 12 8.94 -9.51 -13.39
N ASP A 13 8.32 -10.49 -14.05
CA ASP A 13 9.01 -11.56 -14.79
C ASP A 13 9.72 -11.04 -16.05
N LYS A 14 9.01 -10.31 -16.93
CA LYS A 14 9.56 -9.85 -18.22
C LYS A 14 10.82 -8.97 -18.11
N PRO A 15 10.90 -8.00 -17.19
CA PRO A 15 12.12 -7.22 -16.96
C PRO A 15 13.06 -7.84 -15.92
N GLY A 16 12.73 -8.99 -15.33
CA GLY A 16 13.56 -9.66 -14.32
C GLY A 16 13.73 -8.86 -13.02
N VAL A 17 12.69 -8.14 -12.59
CA VAL A 17 12.71 -7.28 -11.39
C VAL A 17 11.89 -7.88 -10.26
N SER A 18 12.18 -7.46 -9.02
CA SER A 18 11.36 -7.87 -7.89
C SER A 18 9.91 -7.39 -8.03
N LYS A 19 8.95 -8.16 -7.51
CA LYS A 19 7.53 -7.75 -7.44
C LYS A 19 7.34 -6.39 -6.76
N SER A 20 8.14 -6.10 -5.74
CA SER A 20 8.13 -4.82 -5.02
C SER A 20 8.51 -3.66 -5.94
N THR A 21 9.57 -3.85 -6.74
CA THR A 21 10.03 -2.87 -7.74
C THR A 21 8.98 -2.68 -8.83
N ALA A 22 8.43 -3.77 -9.38
CA ALA A 22 7.36 -3.71 -10.38
C ALA A 22 6.12 -2.97 -9.83
N SER A 23 5.74 -3.24 -8.58
CA SER A 23 4.62 -2.58 -7.93
C SER A 23 4.86 -1.09 -7.73
N GLY A 24 6.08 -0.69 -7.37
CA GLY A 24 6.46 0.72 -7.28
C GLY A 24 6.36 1.41 -8.64
N ALA A 25 6.94 0.79 -9.68
CA ALA A 25 6.89 1.32 -11.04
C ALA A 25 5.46 1.45 -11.57
N TYR A 26 4.58 0.48 -11.31
CA TYR A 26 3.18 0.52 -11.73
C TYR A 26 2.39 1.62 -11.01
N ARG A 27 2.69 1.86 -9.73
CA ARG A 27 2.12 3.00 -8.99
C ARG A 27 2.56 4.32 -9.62
N ASP A 28 3.86 4.50 -9.86
CA ASP A 28 4.40 5.73 -10.44
C ASP A 28 3.86 5.98 -11.87
N LEU A 29 3.74 4.93 -12.67
CA LEU A 29 3.13 4.98 -14.00
C LEU A 29 1.64 5.30 -13.93
N GLY A 30 0.94 4.81 -12.92
CA GLY A 30 -0.46 5.15 -12.64
C GLY A 30 -0.65 6.60 -12.19
N GLU A 31 0.25 7.12 -11.34
CA GLU A 31 0.25 8.52 -10.90
C GLU A 31 0.55 9.48 -12.05
N LYS A 32 1.46 9.10 -12.95
CA LYS A 32 1.76 9.84 -14.19
C LYS A 32 0.68 9.65 -15.27
N GLY A 33 -0.24 8.71 -15.07
CA GLY A 33 -1.36 8.48 -15.97
C GLY A 33 -1.08 7.62 -17.20
N PHE A 34 0.05 6.92 -17.26
CA PHE A 34 0.34 5.97 -18.34
C PHE A 34 -0.44 4.66 -18.19
N LEU A 35 -0.81 4.30 -16.96
CA LEU A 35 -1.55 3.08 -16.63
C LEU A 35 -2.81 3.38 -15.82
N VAL A 36 -3.83 2.56 -16.00
CA VAL A 36 -5.01 2.52 -15.14
C VAL A 36 -5.22 1.12 -14.60
N LYS A 37 -5.50 1.03 -13.29
CA LYS A 37 -5.93 -0.21 -12.65
C LYS A 37 -7.38 -0.48 -13.07
N THR A 38 -7.61 -1.60 -13.74
CA THR A 38 -8.95 -1.98 -14.23
C THR A 38 -9.67 -2.93 -13.28
N SER A 39 -8.91 -3.75 -12.56
CA SER A 39 -9.46 -4.73 -11.62
C SER A 39 -8.54 -4.87 -10.41
N ASP A 40 -9.14 -4.79 -9.23
CA ASP A 40 -8.49 -5.14 -7.98
C ASP A 40 -8.23 -6.65 -7.92
N GLY A 41 -6.98 -7.01 -7.65
CA GLY A 41 -6.64 -8.39 -7.39
C GLY A 41 -7.29 -8.87 -6.09
N ASN A 42 -7.76 -10.11 -6.09
CA ASN A 42 -8.31 -10.77 -4.92
C ASN A 42 -7.49 -12.01 -4.61
N PHE A 43 -6.77 -11.97 -3.48
CA PHE A 43 -5.92 -13.07 -3.04
C PHE A 43 -6.73 -14.34 -2.72
N ILE A 44 -7.91 -14.21 -2.09
CA ILE A 44 -8.78 -15.35 -1.74
C ILE A 44 -9.27 -16.08 -2.98
N ARG A 45 -9.51 -15.35 -4.07
CA ARG A 45 -10.01 -15.90 -5.33
C ARG A 45 -8.90 -16.12 -6.37
N GLY A 46 -7.62 -15.93 -6.01
CA GLY A 46 -6.49 -16.09 -6.94
C GLY A 46 -6.48 -15.11 -8.11
N HIS A 47 -7.20 -13.98 -8.02
CA HIS A 47 -7.24 -12.99 -9.11
C HIS A 47 -6.09 -12.00 -8.97
N ALA A 48 -5.28 -11.88 -10.02
CA ALA A 48 -4.24 -10.87 -10.08
C ALA A 48 -4.83 -9.47 -10.33
N THR A 49 -4.18 -8.46 -9.75
CA THR A 49 -4.48 -7.07 -10.12
C THR A 49 -4.17 -6.87 -11.59
N THR A 50 -5.11 -6.27 -12.32
CA THR A 50 -4.97 -6.03 -13.76
C THR A 50 -4.84 -4.55 -14.05
N TRP A 51 -3.92 -4.22 -14.96
CA TRP A 51 -3.69 -2.85 -15.44
C TRP A 51 -3.83 -2.77 -16.95
N ARG A 52 -4.24 -1.59 -17.44
CA ARG A 52 -4.29 -1.25 -18.87
C ARG A 52 -3.52 0.03 -19.16
N LEU A 53 -3.09 0.19 -20.41
CA LEU A 53 -2.56 1.45 -20.92
C LEU A 53 -3.70 2.44 -21.20
N THR A 54 -3.48 3.71 -20.88
CA THR A 54 -4.45 4.79 -21.11
C THR A 54 -4.39 5.34 -22.54
N PHE A 55 -3.19 5.33 -23.14
CA PHE A 55 -2.88 5.89 -24.46
C PHE A 55 -2.89 4.87 -25.60
N ARG A 56 -3.19 3.59 -25.32
CA ARG A 56 -3.33 2.53 -26.33
C ARG A 56 -4.62 1.76 -26.12
N ASN A 57 -5.17 1.25 -27.21
CA ASN A 57 -6.35 0.38 -27.14
C ASN A 57 -6.02 -0.87 -26.34
N ALA A 58 -6.77 -1.07 -25.26
CA ALA A 58 -6.64 -2.22 -24.38
C ALA A 58 -7.50 -3.41 -24.84
N GLY A 59 -8.10 -3.37 -26.03
CA GLY A 59 -8.91 -4.44 -26.63
C GLY A 59 -9.85 -3.99 -27.74
N LYS A 60 -10.66 -4.91 -28.29
CA LYS A 60 -11.75 -4.58 -29.23
C LYS A 60 -12.79 -3.72 -28.50
N GLY A 61 -12.94 -2.47 -28.90
CA GLY A 61 -13.96 -1.55 -28.38
C GLY A 61 -13.52 -0.66 -27.21
N GLN A 62 -12.34 -0.87 -26.60
CA GLN A 62 -11.79 0.06 -25.61
C GLN A 62 -10.91 1.10 -26.30
N LEU A 63 -11.50 2.28 -26.51
CA LEU A 63 -10.80 3.46 -27.02
C LEU A 63 -9.72 3.93 -26.03
N PRO A 64 -8.64 4.57 -26.52
CA PRO A 64 -7.71 5.29 -25.66
C PRO A 64 -8.53 6.34 -24.92
N THR A 65 -8.42 6.38 -23.60
CA THR A 65 -9.18 7.34 -22.79
C THR A 65 -8.19 8.17 -22.02
N ASP A 66 -8.41 9.48 -22.01
CA ASP A 66 -7.64 10.45 -21.24
C ASP A 66 -7.94 10.38 -19.73
N GLU A 67 -8.09 9.17 -19.17
CA GLU A 67 -8.35 8.95 -17.74
C GLU A 67 -7.23 9.50 -16.84
N TRP A 68 -6.07 9.77 -17.44
CA TRP A 68 -4.95 10.45 -16.81
C TRP A 68 -5.23 11.92 -16.48
N LYS A 69 -6.05 12.62 -17.27
CA LYS A 69 -6.30 14.06 -17.07
C LYS A 69 -6.94 14.40 -15.72
N GLY A 70 -7.71 13.47 -15.14
CA GLY A 70 -8.33 13.64 -13.82
C GLY A 70 -7.46 13.16 -12.64
N ARG A 71 -6.35 12.45 -12.90
CA ARG A 71 -5.49 11.83 -11.87
C ARG A 71 -4.19 12.56 -11.59
N ILE A 72 -3.77 13.47 -12.47
CA ILE A 72 -2.63 14.35 -12.21
C ILE A 72 -3.05 15.28 -11.07
N LYS A 73 -2.88 14.82 -9.83
CA LYS A 73 -2.82 15.73 -8.69
C LYS A 73 -1.58 16.58 -8.94
N PRO A 74 -1.65 17.92 -8.84
CA PRO A 74 -0.44 18.73 -8.80
C PRO A 74 0.47 18.12 -7.73
N PRO A 75 1.82 18.08 -7.94
CA PRO A 75 2.74 17.38 -7.06
C PRO A 75 2.40 17.75 -5.61
N GLY A 76 1.79 16.79 -4.90
CA GLY A 76 1.26 17.04 -3.58
C GLY A 76 2.42 17.41 -2.68
N ALA A 77 2.25 18.42 -1.84
CA ALA A 77 3.24 18.81 -0.84
C ALA A 77 3.80 17.56 -0.13
N PRO A 78 5.12 17.51 0.13
CA PRO A 78 5.77 16.31 0.65
C PRO A 78 5.02 15.78 1.87
N LYS A 79 4.63 14.50 1.83
CA LYS A 79 3.98 13.85 2.97
C LYS A 79 4.89 13.99 4.18
N LYS A 80 4.45 14.71 5.22
CA LYS A 80 5.18 14.82 6.49
C LYS A 80 5.41 13.41 7.02
N ARG A 81 6.66 12.94 7.00
CA ARG A 81 7.03 11.67 7.60
C ARG A 81 6.77 11.79 9.09
N LYS A 82 6.01 10.85 9.67
CA LYS A 82 5.92 10.76 11.13
C LYS A 82 7.34 10.54 11.66
N PRO A 83 7.77 11.27 12.71
CA PRO A 83 9.11 11.10 13.26
C PRO A 83 9.32 9.65 13.67
N TRP A 84 10.46 9.09 13.27
CA TRP A 84 10.86 7.75 13.64
C TRP A 84 10.92 7.63 15.17
N GLY A 85 10.25 6.63 15.75
CA GLY A 85 10.34 6.34 17.19
C GLY A 85 9.20 6.82 18.08
N GLY A 86 8.23 7.60 17.57
CA GLY A 86 7.10 8.09 18.40
C GLY A 86 6.23 6.97 19.01
N SER A 87 6.10 5.84 18.31
CA SER A 87 5.33 4.70 18.83
C SER A 87 6.05 3.93 19.94
N LYS A 88 7.39 3.93 19.96
CA LYS A 88 8.19 3.24 20.97
C LYS A 88 8.22 4.03 22.28
N ALA A 89 8.24 5.36 22.20
CA ALA A 89 8.13 6.24 23.36
C ALA A 89 6.77 6.07 24.06
N LYS A 90 5.67 6.10 23.29
CA LYS A 90 4.32 5.90 23.84
C LYS A 90 4.14 4.53 24.49
N ALA A 91 4.72 3.47 23.89
CA ALA A 91 4.68 2.12 24.48
C ALA A 91 5.46 2.05 25.80
N ARG A 92 6.64 2.68 25.91
CA ARG A 92 7.42 2.72 27.16
C ARG A 92 6.70 3.46 28.27
N GLU A 93 6.02 4.55 27.94
CA GLU A 93 5.25 5.32 28.92
C GLU A 93 4.06 4.53 29.47
N LEU A 94 3.35 3.82 28.59
CA LEU A 94 2.24 2.94 28.98
C LEU A 94 2.72 1.80 29.91
N ILE A 95 3.87 1.18 29.59
CA ILE A 95 4.48 0.15 30.43
C ILE A 95 4.84 0.71 31.82
N ARG A 96 5.34 1.96 31.89
CA ARG A 96 5.68 2.61 33.15
C ARG A 96 4.44 2.91 34.00
N GLN A 97 3.34 3.36 33.39
CA GLN A 97 2.08 3.59 34.10
C GLN A 97 1.52 2.30 34.69
N VAL A 98 1.45 1.24 33.88
CA VAL A 98 0.97 -0.08 34.33
C VAL A 98 1.85 -0.65 35.46
N ALA A 99 3.17 -0.45 35.39
CA ALA A 99 4.08 -0.87 36.45
C ALA A 99 3.87 -0.06 37.74
N ALA A 100 3.64 1.26 37.64
CA ALA A 100 3.36 2.13 38.78
C ALA A 100 2.02 1.81 39.46
N GLU A 101 0.98 1.51 38.68
CA GLU A 101 -0.32 1.08 39.20
C GLU A 101 -0.22 -0.27 39.93
N LYS A 102 0.55 -1.22 39.38
CA LYS A 102 0.78 -2.53 40.04
C LYS A 102 1.58 -2.42 41.34
N THR A 103 2.46 -1.44 41.49
CA THR A 103 3.18 -1.22 42.75
C THR A 103 2.32 -0.56 43.84
N LEU A 104 1.20 0.07 43.48
CA LEU A 104 0.28 0.71 44.43
C LEU A 104 -0.83 -0.24 44.92
N SER A 105 -1.17 -1.30 44.18
CA SER A 105 -2.24 -2.24 44.55
C SER A 105 -1.74 -3.51 45.29
N GLY A 106 -0.51 -3.49 45.83
CA GLY A 106 0.20 -4.68 46.29
C GLY A 106 0.62 -4.65 47.75
N THR A 107 -0.25 -4.24 48.68
CA THR A 107 -0.06 -4.46 50.12
C THR A 107 -1.39 -4.78 50.78
N GLU A 108 -1.85 -6.03 50.70
CA GLU A 108 -2.71 -6.64 51.73
C GLU A 108 -2.82 -8.16 51.46
N ASN A 109 -2.01 -8.93 52.17
CA ASN A 109 -2.37 -10.25 52.66
C ASN A 109 -1.35 -10.59 53.77
N GLU A 110 -1.71 -10.27 55.01
CA GLU A 110 -1.04 -10.79 56.20
C GLU A 110 -1.32 -12.29 56.32
N PRO A 111 -0.32 -13.13 56.66
CA PRO A 111 -0.58 -14.52 57.01
C PRO A 111 -1.17 -14.58 58.43
N VAL A 112 -2.40 -15.09 58.54
CA VAL A 112 -2.99 -15.50 59.83
C VAL A 112 -2.20 -16.69 60.37
N ALA A 113 -1.68 -16.54 61.59
CA ALA A 113 -0.94 -17.53 62.35
C ALA A 113 -1.82 -18.64 62.94
#